data_AF-A0A2V9IWG8-F1
#
_entry.id   AF-A0A2V9IWG8-F1
#
_cell.length_a   1.000
_cell.length_b   1.000
_cell.length_c   1.000
_cell.angle_alpha   90.00
_cell.angle_beta   90.00
_cell.angle_gamma   90.00
#
_symmetry.space_group_name_H-M   'P 1'
#
loop_
_entity.id
_entity.type
_entity.pdbx_description
1 polymer ?
#
loop_
_entity_poly.entity_id
_entity_poly.type
_entity_poly.pdbx_seq_one_letter_code
_entity_poly.pdbx_strand_id
1 'polypeptide(L)'
;QKRKAREDYKFVWQAKPGDPRNVGDEHYRIEVDLAGEQVVGLSRFFKLPEEWERQRTATQLPNVILTGLEWLFGAGLVGGAILLFVIQARSRKIPWRASAKVGGFLAVLMALVELNRLSVVDIRYTTSIPLSTYRVFVALSFLIVPLVVGLLCWILVGLATSLYPNAWGIFDATARRGWRRDAAVALVVGVAAAAGINRLEAVVSSHFHAYAPVRIDLVPSAFDTTWPGPGFFVHGLFNAVVFAAGAAVLIYLARLSLVRRAWWLWLGGLLLLVSLGPAGAHSVAEFLVGWAMGLVSLVAVVGIVYAFFRDNVLAYLAAALCLEVAEPVVALLSQPPAFFRWNGTALVALTAVVLGWLLLPTRQSQTSS
;
A
#
# COMPACT_ATOMS: atom_id res chain seq x y z
N GLN A 1 -7.41 -34.16 26.17
CA GLN A 1 -8.44 -33.77 27.15
C GLN A 1 -9.74 -33.43 26.40
N LYS A 2 -10.80 -34.23 26.54
CA LYS A 2 -12.14 -33.90 26.04
C LYS A 2 -12.73 -32.78 26.90
N ARG A 3 -12.96 -31.59 26.32
CA ARG A 3 -13.69 -30.50 27.00
C ARG A 3 -15.19 -30.78 26.87
N LYS A 4 -15.93 -30.75 27.98
CA LYS A 4 -17.26 -31.37 28.16
C LYS A 4 -18.45 -30.61 27.54
N ALA A 5 -18.21 -29.58 26.71
CA ALA A 5 -19.26 -28.76 26.09
C ALA A 5 -18.72 -28.00 24.86
N ARG A 6 -18.03 -28.71 23.94
CA ARG A 6 -17.56 -28.09 22.69
C ARG A 6 -18.60 -28.33 21.61
N GLU A 7 -19.25 -27.25 21.18
CA GLU A 7 -20.22 -27.23 20.10
C GLU A 7 -19.58 -26.82 18.75
N ASP A 8 -18.31 -26.40 18.77
CA ASP A 8 -17.56 -26.08 17.57
C ASP A 8 -16.87 -27.32 16.99
N TYR A 9 -17.17 -27.64 15.74
CA TYR A 9 -16.61 -28.79 15.03
C TYR A 9 -15.98 -28.37 13.71
N LYS A 10 -14.82 -28.96 13.40
CA LYS A 10 -14.15 -28.82 12.11
C LYS A 10 -14.20 -30.17 11.40
N PHE A 11 -14.79 -30.20 10.21
CA PHE A 11 -14.84 -31.37 9.35
C PHE A 11 -14.02 -31.15 8.11
N VAL A 12 -13.11 -32.08 7.79
CA VAL A 12 -12.26 -32.02 6.61
C VAL A 12 -12.50 -33.26 5.75
N TRP A 13 -12.95 -33.06 4.52
CA TRP A 13 -13.10 -34.12 3.53
C TRP A 13 -11.97 -34.02 2.51
N GLN A 14 -11.38 -35.17 2.18
CA GLN A 14 -10.37 -35.28 1.13
C GLN A 14 -10.99 -35.95 -0.10
N ALA A 15 -10.68 -35.44 -1.29
CA ALA A 15 -11.05 -36.05 -2.54
C ALA A 15 -10.49 -37.48 -2.65
N LYS A 16 -11.27 -38.40 -3.22
CA LYS A 16 -10.89 -39.80 -3.37
C LYS A 16 -9.67 -39.95 -4.30
N PRO A 17 -8.87 -41.02 -4.15
CA PRO A 17 -7.85 -41.35 -5.15
C PRO A 17 -8.48 -41.45 -6.55
N GLY A 18 -7.86 -40.83 -7.55
CA GLY A 18 -8.36 -40.76 -8.93
C GLY A 18 -9.37 -39.64 -9.23
N ASP A 19 -9.72 -38.79 -8.25
CA ASP A 19 -10.49 -37.56 -8.51
C ASP A 19 -9.69 -36.62 -9.43
N PRO A 20 -10.28 -36.07 -10.52
CA PRO A 20 -9.59 -35.19 -11.46
C PRO A 20 -9.08 -33.89 -10.83
N ARG A 21 -9.55 -33.53 -9.63
CA ARG A 21 -9.06 -32.38 -8.87
C ARG A 21 -7.76 -32.65 -8.13
N ASN A 22 -7.36 -33.91 -7.92
CA ASN A 22 -6.05 -34.20 -7.32
C ASN A 22 -4.95 -33.98 -8.36
N VAL A 23 -3.86 -33.32 -7.97
CA VAL A 23 -2.75 -32.98 -8.86
C VAL A 23 -1.48 -33.62 -8.32
N GLY A 24 -1.05 -34.74 -8.92
CA GLY A 24 0.08 -35.52 -8.38
C GLY A 24 -0.18 -35.97 -6.95
N ASP A 25 0.73 -35.61 -6.03
CA ASP A 25 0.62 -35.91 -4.59
C ASP A 25 -0.22 -34.86 -3.82
N GLU A 26 -0.77 -33.86 -4.51
CA GLU A 26 -1.62 -32.83 -3.92
C GLU A 26 -3.08 -33.29 -3.90
N HIS A 27 -3.68 -33.27 -2.70
CA HIS A 27 -5.04 -33.71 -2.51
C HIS A 27 -6.00 -32.55 -2.27
N TYR A 28 -7.05 -32.48 -3.08
CA TYR A 28 -8.11 -31.50 -2.88
C TYR A 28 -8.87 -31.78 -1.58
N ARG A 29 -9.05 -30.76 -0.75
CA ARG A 29 -9.76 -30.82 0.53
C ARG A 29 -10.82 -29.74 0.64
N ILE A 30 -11.90 -30.09 1.31
CA ILE A 30 -12.95 -29.18 1.74
C ILE A 30 -12.99 -29.21 3.25
N GLU A 31 -12.98 -28.04 3.88
CA GLU A 31 -13.16 -27.88 5.31
C GLU A 31 -14.44 -27.11 5.60
N VAL A 32 -15.23 -27.63 6.53
CA VAL A 32 -16.43 -26.99 7.06
C VAL A 32 -16.24 -26.77 8.54
N ASP A 33 -16.40 -25.52 8.97
CA ASP A 33 -16.44 -25.12 10.36
C ASP A 33 -17.89 -24.93 10.80
N LEU A 34 -18.26 -25.64 11.86
CA LEU A 34 -19.54 -25.56 12.54
C LEU A 34 -19.35 -24.89 13.90
N ALA A 35 -20.24 -23.95 14.23
CA ALA A 35 -20.37 -23.40 15.58
C ALA A 35 -21.81 -23.67 16.05
N GLY A 36 -21.96 -24.65 16.95
CA GLY A 36 -23.28 -25.17 17.31
C GLY A 36 -23.94 -25.83 16.10
N GLU A 37 -25.14 -25.37 15.76
CA GLU A 37 -25.93 -25.90 14.65
C GLU A 37 -25.68 -25.14 13.33
N GLN A 38 -24.83 -24.11 13.34
CA GLN A 38 -24.62 -23.24 12.18
C GLN A 38 -23.28 -23.52 11.49
N VAL A 39 -23.31 -23.58 10.16
CA VAL A 39 -22.10 -23.55 9.34
C VAL A 39 -21.57 -22.12 9.32
N VAL A 40 -20.40 -21.93 9.92
CA VAL A 40 -19.74 -20.62 10.04
C VAL A 40 -18.58 -20.45 9.07
N GLY A 41 -18.05 -21.54 8.51
CA GLY A 41 -16.94 -21.50 7.57
C GLY A 41 -17.00 -22.62 6.54
N LEU A 42 -16.62 -22.30 5.31
CA LEU A 42 -16.37 -23.25 4.24
C LEU A 42 -15.10 -22.83 3.52
N SER A 43 -14.06 -23.67 3.57
CA SER A 43 -12.82 -23.43 2.85
C SER A 43 -12.49 -24.60 1.92
N ARG A 44 -11.85 -24.27 0.79
CA ARG A 44 -11.40 -25.21 -0.23
C ARG A 44 -9.91 -24.99 -0.39
N PHE A 45 -9.13 -26.04 -0.22
CA PHE A 45 -7.68 -25.94 -0.29
C PHE A 45 -7.07 -27.27 -0.76
N PHE A 46 -5.81 -27.22 -1.16
CA PHE A 46 -5.02 -28.39 -1.49
C PHE A 46 -4.16 -28.75 -0.29
N LYS A 47 -4.17 -30.02 0.15
CA LYS A 47 -3.13 -30.50 1.05
C LYS A 47 -1.88 -30.76 0.23
N LEU A 48 -0.90 -29.88 0.42
CA LEU A 48 0.42 -30.01 -0.15
C LEU A 48 1.23 -31.09 0.59
N PRO A 49 2.18 -31.75 -0.09
CA PRO A 49 3.11 -32.68 0.56
C PRO A 49 3.85 -32.00 1.71
N GLU A 50 3.90 -32.64 2.89
CA GLU A 50 4.51 -32.06 4.10
C GLU A 50 6.01 -31.74 3.91
N GLU A 51 6.70 -32.54 3.09
CA GLU A 51 8.11 -32.31 2.78
C GLU A 51 8.30 -31.04 1.94
N TRP A 52 7.43 -30.81 0.95
CA TRP A 52 7.43 -29.56 0.18
C TRP A 52 7.13 -28.36 1.08
N GLU A 53 6.12 -28.48 1.95
CA GLU A 53 5.73 -27.42 2.91
C GLU A 53 6.87 -27.10 3.89
N ARG A 54 7.57 -28.13 4.37
CA ARG A 54 8.76 -27.99 5.23
C ARG A 54 9.89 -27.27 4.49
N GLN A 55 10.20 -27.66 3.26
CA GLN A 55 11.24 -27.02 2.45
C GLN A 55 10.89 -25.58 2.10
N ARG A 56 9.61 -25.30 1.81
CA ARG A 56 9.11 -23.95 1.51
C ARG A 56 9.06 -23.04 2.74
N THR A 57 8.82 -23.60 3.92
CA THR A 57 8.79 -22.81 5.17
C THR A 57 10.18 -22.65 5.80
N ALA A 58 11.14 -23.50 5.44
CA ALA A 58 12.50 -23.44 5.96
C ALA A 58 13.20 -22.12 5.57
N THR A 59 13.52 -21.30 6.56
CA THR A 59 14.34 -20.10 6.37
C THR A 59 15.78 -20.50 6.11
N GLN A 60 16.26 -20.24 4.90
CA GLN A 60 17.65 -20.50 4.53
C GLN A 60 18.54 -19.29 4.84
N LEU A 61 19.85 -19.53 4.98
CA LEU A 61 20.83 -18.48 5.26
C LEU A 61 20.78 -17.31 4.23
N PRO A 62 20.65 -17.54 2.90
CA PRO A 62 20.50 -16.46 1.93
C PRO A 62 19.28 -15.58 2.22
N ASN A 63 18.16 -16.17 2.63
CA ASN A 63 16.93 -15.44 2.93
C ASN A 63 17.14 -14.49 4.12
N VAL A 64 17.86 -14.95 5.15
CA VAL A 64 18.22 -14.12 6.31
C VAL A 64 19.12 -12.96 5.89
N ILE A 65 20.13 -13.23 5.04
CA ILE A 65 21.05 -12.21 4.55
C ILE A 65 20.31 -11.17 3.71
N LEU A 66 19.49 -11.58 2.74
CA LEU A 66 18.71 -10.69 1.88
C LEU A 66 17.75 -9.85 2.71
N THR A 67 17.01 -10.46 3.64
CA THR A 67 16.14 -9.75 4.58
C THR A 67 16.94 -8.72 5.38
N GLY A 68 18.11 -9.10 5.91
CA GLY A 68 18.98 -8.19 6.64
C GLY A 68 19.46 -6.99 5.81
N LEU A 69 19.77 -7.20 4.53
CA LEU A 69 20.15 -6.13 3.59
C LEU A 69 18.98 -5.19 3.27
N GLU A 70 17.77 -5.71 3.12
CA GLU A 70 16.55 -4.92 2.97
C GLU A 70 16.31 -4.02 4.20
N TRP A 71 16.42 -4.58 5.41
CA TRP A 71 16.33 -3.81 6.65
C TRP A 71 17.43 -2.75 6.78
N LEU A 72 18.67 -3.09 6.42
CA LEU A 72 19.79 -2.15 6.43
C LEU A 72 19.53 -0.98 5.47
N PHE A 73 19.04 -1.27 4.26
CA PHE A 73 18.66 -0.25 3.30
C PHE A 73 17.55 0.65 3.83
N GLY A 74 16.46 0.06 4.34
CA GLY A 74 15.35 0.80 4.92
C GLY A 74 15.77 1.66 6.12
N ALA A 75 16.57 1.12 7.03
CA ALA A 75 17.13 1.84 8.17
C ALA A 75 18.03 3.01 7.73
N GLY A 76 18.81 2.83 6.67
CA GLY A 76 19.61 3.89 6.05
C GLY A 76 18.75 5.04 5.52
N LEU A 77 17.66 4.74 4.83
CA LEU A 77 16.71 5.75 4.34
C LEU A 77 16.03 6.51 5.48
N VAL A 78 15.57 5.80 6.52
CA VAL A 78 14.95 6.40 7.71
C VAL A 78 15.97 7.28 8.46
N GLY A 79 17.19 6.78 8.66
CA GLY A 79 18.28 7.53 9.28
C GLY A 79 18.62 8.81 8.50
N GLY A 80 18.66 8.73 7.16
CA GLY A 80 18.83 9.88 6.28
C GLY A 80 17.70 10.91 6.40
N ALA A 81 16.45 10.45 6.43
CA ALA A 81 15.28 11.32 6.64
C ALA A 81 15.32 12.01 8.01
N ILE A 82 15.67 11.28 9.08
CA ILE A 82 15.84 11.85 10.42
C ILE A 82 16.97 12.89 10.44
N LEU A 83 18.11 12.61 9.81
CA LEU A 83 19.21 13.57 9.72
C LEU A 83 18.77 14.85 9.01
N LEU A 84 18.08 14.73 7.87
CA LEU A 84 17.53 15.88 7.16
C LEU A 84 16.53 16.65 8.01
N PHE A 85 15.66 15.95 8.74
CA PHE A 85 14.74 16.56 9.67
C PHE A 85 15.46 17.37 10.75
N VAL A 86 16.50 16.82 11.38
CA VAL A 86 17.29 17.54 12.39
C VAL A 86 17.96 18.79 11.80
N ILE A 87 18.53 18.69 10.59
CA ILE A 87 19.16 19.83 9.90
C ILE A 87 18.13 20.93 9.60
N GLN A 88 16.96 20.55 9.07
CA GLN A 88 15.90 21.50 8.72
C GLN A 88 15.23 22.11 9.96
N ALA A 89 15.08 21.33 11.03
CA ALA A 89 14.57 21.81 12.31
C ALA A 89 15.52 22.82 12.95
N ARG A 90 16.83 22.54 12.96
CA ARG A 90 17.85 23.45 13.51
C ARG A 90 17.95 24.77 12.73
N SER A 91 17.74 24.73 11.42
CA SER A 91 17.72 25.93 10.57
C SER A 91 16.40 26.72 10.63
N ARG A 92 15.43 26.31 11.47
CA ARG A 92 14.12 26.94 11.64
C ARG A 92 13.32 27.09 10.33
N LYS A 93 13.57 26.21 9.35
CA LYS A 93 12.89 26.22 8.05
C LYS A 93 11.58 25.43 8.02
N ILE A 94 11.30 24.64 9.05
CA ILE A 94 10.10 23.80 9.10
C ILE A 94 8.86 24.66 9.35
N PRO A 95 7.85 24.65 8.46
CA PRO A 95 6.61 25.39 8.64
C PRO A 95 5.66 24.64 9.60
N TRP A 96 5.99 24.63 10.89
CA TRP A 96 5.29 23.83 11.92
C TRP A 96 3.78 24.04 11.94
N ARG A 97 3.32 25.30 11.91
CA ARG A 97 1.88 25.63 11.98
C ARG A 97 1.12 25.15 10.75
N ALA A 98 1.68 25.30 9.55
CA ALA A 98 1.02 24.90 8.32
C ALA A 98 1.02 23.36 8.16
N SER A 99 2.16 22.72 8.44
CA SER A 99 2.29 21.26 8.41
C SER A 99 1.43 20.58 9.48
N ALA A 100 1.23 21.20 10.66
CA ALA A 100 0.36 20.65 11.70
C ALA A 100 -1.10 20.55 11.25
N LYS A 101 -1.58 21.48 10.42
CA LYS A 101 -2.93 21.41 9.84
C LYS A 101 -3.08 20.20 8.93
N VAL A 102 -2.07 19.92 8.10
CA VAL A 102 -2.06 18.75 7.21
C VAL A 102 -1.92 17.46 8.01
N GLY A 103 -1.05 17.42 9.02
CA GLY A 103 -0.92 16.27 9.92
C GLY A 103 -2.20 15.97 10.69
N GLY A 104 -2.88 17.00 11.19
CA GLY A 104 -4.20 16.88 11.83
C GLY A 104 -5.27 16.37 10.86
N PHE A 105 -5.30 16.89 9.63
CA PHE A 105 -6.19 16.39 8.59
C PHE A 105 -5.94 14.89 8.29
N LEU A 106 -4.67 14.48 8.16
CA LEU A 106 -4.30 13.08 7.94
C LEU A 106 -4.62 12.19 9.16
N ALA A 107 -4.54 12.72 10.38
CA ALA A 107 -5.02 12.04 11.58
C ALA A 107 -6.53 11.78 11.50
N VAL A 108 -7.32 12.76 11.06
CA VAL A 108 -8.77 12.58 10.87
C VAL A 108 -9.04 11.54 9.78
N LEU A 109 -8.33 11.57 8.65
CA LEU A 109 -8.48 10.54 7.62
C LEU A 109 -8.16 9.15 8.18
N MET A 110 -7.07 9.01 8.95
CA MET A 110 -6.71 7.73 9.58
C MET A 110 -7.79 7.27 10.57
N ALA A 111 -8.36 8.18 11.37
CA ALA A 111 -9.47 7.85 12.25
C ALA A 111 -10.70 7.36 11.49
N LEU A 112 -11.00 7.94 10.32
CA LEU A 112 -12.09 7.47 9.44
C LEU A 112 -11.79 6.09 8.84
N VAL A 113 -10.53 5.80 8.49
CA VAL A 113 -10.11 4.45 8.05
C VAL A 113 -10.34 3.43 9.16
N GLU A 114 -9.91 3.71 10.39
CA GLU A 114 -10.14 2.82 11.54
C GLU A 114 -11.63 2.66 11.83
N LEU A 115 -12.40 3.76 11.81
CA LEU A 115 -13.85 3.72 12.05
C LEU A 115 -14.57 2.82 11.04
N ASN A 116 -14.16 2.85 9.77
CA ASN A 116 -14.75 1.99 8.74
C ASN A 116 -14.47 0.49 8.97
N ARG A 117 -13.43 0.16 9.76
CA ARG A 117 -13.07 -1.21 10.14
C ARG A 117 -13.81 -1.72 11.38
N LEU A 118 -14.66 -0.92 12.02
CA LEU A 118 -15.43 -1.34 13.19
C LEU A 118 -16.22 -2.64 12.97
N SER A 119 -16.75 -2.87 11.76
CA SER A 119 -17.53 -4.08 11.45
C SER A 119 -16.70 -5.37 11.48
N VAL A 120 -15.37 -5.26 11.37
CA VAL A 120 -14.46 -6.41 11.21
C VAL A 120 -13.47 -6.57 12.36
N VAL A 121 -13.54 -5.72 13.39
CA VAL A 121 -12.59 -5.79 14.52
C VAL A 121 -12.64 -7.15 15.20
N ASP A 122 -13.86 -7.65 15.47
CA ASP A 122 -14.08 -8.89 16.21
C ASP A 122 -13.56 -10.15 15.49
N ILE A 123 -13.24 -10.08 14.18
CA ILE A 123 -12.57 -11.16 13.44
C ILE A 123 -11.21 -11.50 14.08
N ARG A 124 -10.56 -10.52 14.71
CA ARG A 124 -9.26 -10.69 15.37
C ARG A 124 -9.37 -11.01 16.86
N TYR A 125 -10.59 -11.18 17.39
CA TYR A 125 -10.78 -11.49 18.80
C TYR A 125 -10.28 -12.91 19.11
N THR A 126 -9.42 -13.02 20.12
CA THR A 126 -8.99 -14.31 20.68
C THR A 126 -9.69 -14.57 22.01
N THR A 127 -10.22 -15.78 22.19
CA THR A 127 -10.92 -16.19 23.41
C THR A 127 -9.98 -16.37 24.62
N SER A 128 -8.68 -16.06 24.46
CA SER A 128 -7.72 -16.05 25.57
C SER A 128 -7.87 -14.83 26.48
N ILE A 129 -8.53 -13.76 26.03
CA ILE A 129 -8.79 -12.56 26.83
C ILE A 129 -10.30 -12.29 26.94
N PRO A 130 -10.78 -11.71 28.07
CA PRO A 130 -12.17 -11.30 28.18
C PRO A 130 -12.57 -10.30 27.09
N LEU A 131 -13.81 -10.40 26.59
CA LEU A 131 -14.31 -9.53 25.51
C LEU A 131 -14.29 -8.05 25.89
N SER A 132 -14.56 -7.71 27.16
CA SER A 132 -14.46 -6.33 27.66
C SER A 132 -13.04 -5.77 27.54
N THR A 133 -12.04 -6.55 27.94
CA THR A 133 -10.62 -6.20 27.82
C THR A 133 -10.22 -6.01 26.35
N TYR A 134 -10.65 -6.92 25.47
CA TYR A 134 -10.42 -6.80 24.04
C TYR A 134 -11.00 -5.49 23.46
N ARG A 135 -12.26 -5.18 23.78
CA ARG A 135 -12.92 -3.95 23.33
C ARG A 135 -12.23 -2.69 23.85
N VAL A 136 -11.69 -2.72 25.07
CA VAL A 136 -10.85 -1.62 25.58
C VAL A 136 -9.57 -1.47 24.75
N PHE A 137 -8.90 -2.56 24.38
CA PHE A 137 -7.73 -2.48 23.49
C PHE A 137 -8.08 -1.95 22.10
N VAL A 138 -9.21 -2.38 21.52
CA VAL A 138 -9.71 -1.86 20.24
C VAL A 138 -9.99 -0.36 20.38
N ALA A 139 -10.73 0.07 21.39
CA ALA A 139 -11.03 1.49 21.63
C ALA A 139 -9.75 2.33 21.81
N LEU A 140 -8.77 1.82 22.55
CA LEU A 140 -7.46 2.46 22.70
C LEU A 140 -6.72 2.54 21.36
N SER A 141 -6.73 1.47 20.56
CA SER A 141 -6.08 1.48 19.24
C SER A 141 -6.70 2.51 18.31
N PHE A 142 -8.03 2.66 18.34
CA PHE A 142 -8.78 3.63 17.52
C PHE A 142 -8.49 5.08 17.91
N LEU A 143 -8.08 5.31 19.16
CA LEU A 143 -7.62 6.62 19.62
C LEU A 143 -6.13 6.85 19.31
N ILE A 144 -5.28 5.87 19.62
CA ILE A 144 -3.82 6.02 19.58
C ILE A 144 -3.30 6.00 18.14
N VAL A 145 -3.78 5.09 17.30
CA VAL A 145 -3.27 4.91 15.94
C VAL A 145 -3.42 6.20 15.11
N PRO A 146 -4.59 6.86 15.04
CA PRO A 146 -4.71 8.10 14.29
C PRO A 146 -3.82 9.24 14.83
N LEU A 147 -3.62 9.31 16.15
CA LEU A 147 -2.77 10.33 16.77
C LEU A 147 -1.29 10.11 16.44
N VAL A 148 -0.80 8.88 16.57
CA VAL A 148 0.59 8.53 16.26
C VAL A 148 0.86 8.69 14.77
N VAL A 149 -0.03 8.16 13.92
CA VAL A 149 0.09 8.30 12.46
C VAL A 149 0.02 9.77 12.05
N GLY A 150 -0.89 10.56 12.64
CA GLY A 150 -0.99 12.00 12.43
C GLY A 150 0.27 12.76 12.80
N LEU A 151 0.90 12.41 13.92
CA LEU A 151 2.20 12.96 14.35
C LEU A 151 3.32 12.63 13.35
N LEU A 152 3.42 11.37 12.93
CA LEU A 152 4.42 10.96 11.93
C LEU A 152 4.20 11.67 10.59
N CYS A 153 2.94 11.80 10.17
CA CYS A 153 2.57 12.54 8.96
C CYS A 153 2.89 14.03 9.08
N TRP A 154 2.66 14.64 10.25
CA TRP A 154 3.04 16.03 10.52
C TRP A 154 4.54 16.24 10.34
N ILE A 155 5.35 15.36 10.93
CA ILE A 155 6.82 15.39 10.81
C ILE A 155 7.25 15.22 9.34
N LEU A 156 6.67 14.25 8.65
CA LEU A 156 6.99 13.95 7.25
C LEU A 156 6.61 15.11 6.32
N VAL A 157 5.40 15.64 6.43
CA VAL A 157 4.93 16.79 5.63
C VAL A 157 5.72 18.05 5.99
N GLY A 158 6.02 18.26 7.27
CA GLY A 158 6.87 19.36 7.72
C GLY A 158 8.28 19.31 7.11
N LEU A 159 8.88 18.11 7.07
CA LEU A 159 10.14 17.88 6.37
C LEU A 159 10.01 18.15 4.87
N ALA A 160 9.09 17.48 4.19
CA ALA A 160 8.91 17.58 2.74
C ALA A 160 8.68 19.03 2.28
N THR A 161 7.80 19.77 2.97
CA THR A 161 7.50 21.17 2.65
C THR A 161 8.62 22.14 3.04
N SER A 162 9.50 21.78 3.98
CA SER A 162 10.72 22.55 4.26
C SER A 162 11.79 22.38 3.16
N LEU A 163 11.82 21.22 2.50
CA LEU A 163 12.72 20.91 1.39
C LEU A 163 12.20 21.52 0.08
N TYR A 164 10.88 21.54 -0.11
CA TYR A 164 10.21 22.13 -1.26
C TYR A 164 9.14 23.14 -0.82
N PRO A 165 9.52 24.40 -0.47
CA PRO A 165 8.56 25.42 -0.01
C PRO A 165 7.46 25.74 -1.03
N ASN A 166 7.78 25.60 -2.33
CA ASN A 166 6.83 25.79 -3.43
C ASN A 166 5.64 24.83 -3.38
N ALA A 167 5.72 23.72 -2.62
CA ALA A 167 4.62 22.77 -2.47
C ALA A 167 3.34 23.40 -1.90
N TRP A 168 3.47 24.46 -1.08
CA TRP A 168 2.32 25.20 -0.56
C TRP A 168 1.52 25.92 -1.66
N GLY A 169 2.11 26.14 -2.83
CA GLY A 169 1.42 26.67 -4.01
C GLY A 169 0.26 25.78 -4.47
N ILE A 170 0.13 24.54 -3.98
CA ILE A 170 -1.05 23.71 -4.24
C ILE A 170 -2.36 24.39 -3.78
N PHE A 171 -2.32 25.24 -2.76
CA PHE A 171 -3.52 25.94 -2.29
C PHE A 171 -3.85 27.18 -3.13
N ASP A 172 -2.88 27.69 -3.91
CA ASP A 172 -3.06 28.82 -4.82
C ASP A 172 -3.56 28.35 -6.20
N ALA A 173 -4.71 28.90 -6.62
CA ALA A 173 -5.32 28.62 -7.91
C ALA A 173 -4.41 28.98 -9.10
N THR A 174 -3.58 30.02 -8.97
CA THR A 174 -2.71 30.50 -10.05
C THR A 174 -1.53 29.54 -10.27
N ALA A 175 -0.86 29.12 -9.20
CA ALA A 175 0.19 28.09 -9.25
C ALA A 175 -0.35 26.76 -9.80
N ARG A 176 -1.52 26.31 -9.33
CA ARG A 176 -2.17 25.10 -9.88
C ARG A 176 -2.43 25.20 -11.39
N ARG A 177 -2.83 26.38 -11.88
CA ARG A 177 -3.10 26.60 -13.31
C ARG A 177 -1.85 26.42 -14.17
N GLY A 178 -0.66 26.76 -13.67
CA GLY A 178 0.61 26.51 -14.34
C GLY A 178 0.97 25.03 -14.39
N TRP A 179 0.73 24.30 -13.29
CA TRP A 179 1.13 22.90 -13.14
C TRP A 179 0.18 21.86 -13.76
N ARG A 180 -1.08 22.21 -13.99
CA ARG A 180 -2.14 21.24 -14.38
C ARG A 180 -1.87 20.47 -15.67
N ARG A 181 -1.25 21.09 -16.70
CA ARG A 181 -1.05 20.43 -18.00
C ARG A 181 -0.02 19.31 -17.86
N ASP A 182 1.11 19.64 -17.25
CA ASP A 182 2.17 18.69 -16.95
C ASP A 182 1.68 17.61 -16.00
N ALA A 183 0.88 17.98 -14.98
CA ALA A 183 0.29 17.03 -14.05
C ALA A 183 -0.70 16.07 -14.73
N ALA A 184 -1.52 16.55 -15.68
CA ALA A 184 -2.45 15.71 -16.43
C ALA A 184 -1.71 14.72 -17.34
N VAL A 185 -0.65 15.16 -18.03
CA VAL A 185 0.19 14.27 -18.85
C VAL A 185 0.91 13.25 -17.97
N ALA A 186 1.52 13.70 -16.87
CA ALA A 186 2.18 12.84 -15.90
C ALA A 186 1.24 11.79 -15.31
N LEU A 187 -0.01 12.18 -15.03
CA LEU A 187 -1.05 11.29 -14.56
C LEU A 187 -1.37 10.20 -15.59
N VAL A 188 -1.65 10.59 -16.83
CA VAL A 188 -1.99 9.64 -17.91
C VAL A 188 -0.83 8.65 -18.14
N VAL A 189 0.40 9.16 -18.20
CA VAL A 189 1.59 8.32 -18.38
C VAL A 189 1.81 7.40 -17.18
N GLY A 190 1.66 7.92 -15.95
CA GLY A 190 1.81 7.14 -14.72
C GLY A 190 0.82 5.99 -14.61
N VAL A 191 -0.47 6.27 -14.87
CA VAL A 191 -1.53 5.25 -14.85
C VAL A 191 -1.33 4.23 -15.98
N ALA A 192 -0.98 4.69 -17.19
CA ALA A 192 -0.72 3.79 -18.32
C ALA A 192 0.50 2.89 -18.06
N ALA A 193 1.57 3.42 -17.46
CA ALA A 193 2.75 2.64 -17.10
C ALA A 193 2.43 1.61 -16.02
N ALA A 194 1.69 1.98 -14.97
CA ALA A 194 1.26 1.03 -13.95
C ALA A 194 0.38 -0.09 -14.52
N ALA A 195 -0.57 0.24 -15.42
CA ALA A 195 -1.35 -0.76 -16.13
C ALA A 195 -0.47 -1.67 -17.01
N GLY A 196 0.52 -1.10 -17.69
CA GLY A 196 1.51 -1.84 -18.49
C GLY A 196 2.36 -2.79 -17.65
N ILE A 197 2.84 -2.35 -16.49
CA ILE A 197 3.60 -3.18 -15.54
C ILE A 197 2.73 -4.32 -15.01
N ASN A 198 1.49 -4.04 -14.60
CA ASN A 198 0.56 -5.08 -14.15
C ASN A 198 0.28 -6.12 -15.25
N ARG A 199 0.17 -5.69 -16.52
CA ARG A 199 0.02 -6.60 -17.65
C ARG A 199 1.28 -7.41 -17.91
N LEU A 200 2.45 -6.79 -17.82
CA LEU A 200 3.72 -7.48 -17.93
C LEU A 200 3.88 -8.53 -16.82
N GLU A 201 3.55 -8.18 -15.58
CA GLU A 201 3.55 -9.10 -14.44
C GLU A 201 2.62 -10.30 -14.69
N ALA A 202 1.41 -10.06 -15.21
CA ALA A 202 0.49 -11.13 -15.56
C ALA A 202 1.05 -12.08 -16.64
N VAL A 203 1.73 -11.53 -17.66
CA VAL A 203 2.37 -12.32 -18.73
C VAL A 203 3.57 -13.10 -18.19
N VAL A 204 4.41 -12.47 -17.35
CA VAL A 204 5.54 -13.15 -16.72
C VAL A 204 5.03 -14.25 -15.79
N SER A 205 4.00 -13.98 -15.00
CA SER A 205 3.38 -14.96 -14.11
C SER A 205 2.77 -16.12 -14.88
N SER A 206 2.15 -15.89 -16.05
CA SER A 206 1.60 -16.99 -16.86
C SER A 206 2.66 -17.88 -17.48
N HIS A 207 3.82 -17.34 -17.88
CA HIS A 207 4.90 -18.11 -18.51
C HIS A 207 5.85 -18.75 -17.49
N PHE A 208 6.05 -18.08 -16.35
CA PHE A 208 6.95 -18.52 -15.28
C PHE A 208 6.17 -18.90 -14.02
N HIS A 209 4.97 -19.46 -14.13
CA HIS A 209 4.08 -19.77 -13.01
C HIS A 209 4.70 -20.66 -11.91
N ALA A 210 5.75 -21.43 -12.25
CA ALA A 210 6.49 -22.26 -11.29
C ALA A 210 7.42 -21.45 -10.37
N TYR A 211 7.76 -20.23 -10.76
CA TYR A 211 8.71 -19.34 -10.09
C TYR A 211 8.12 -17.98 -9.75
N ALA A 212 7.02 -17.59 -10.40
CA ALA A 212 6.34 -16.34 -10.14
C ALA A 212 5.50 -16.47 -8.86
N PRO A 213 5.59 -15.50 -7.93
CA PRO A 213 4.74 -15.50 -6.74
C PRO A 213 3.28 -15.40 -7.17
N VAL A 214 2.48 -16.41 -6.80
CA VAL A 214 1.04 -16.39 -7.05
C VAL A 214 0.39 -15.51 -5.98
N ARG A 215 -0.15 -14.35 -6.38
CA ARG A 215 -0.96 -13.50 -5.50
C ARG A 215 -2.35 -14.13 -5.36
N ILE A 216 -2.54 -14.96 -4.35
CA ILE A 216 -3.83 -15.60 -4.04
C ILE A 216 -4.61 -14.71 -3.08
N ASP A 217 -4.99 -13.52 -3.52
CA ASP A 217 -6.00 -12.71 -2.82
C ASP A 217 -7.38 -13.13 -3.34
N LEU A 218 -7.85 -14.31 -2.90
CA LEU A 218 -9.14 -14.90 -3.30
C LEU A 218 -10.33 -13.98 -2.95
N VAL A 219 -10.18 -13.13 -1.92
CA VAL A 219 -11.16 -12.10 -1.54
C VAL A 219 -10.40 -10.87 -1.03
N PRO A 220 -10.56 -9.69 -1.66
CA PRO A 220 -10.02 -8.44 -1.12
C PRO A 220 -10.55 -8.17 0.29
N SER A 221 -9.65 -8.10 1.27
CA SER A 221 -9.96 -7.94 2.71
C SER A 221 -10.75 -6.68 3.09
N ALA A 222 -11.00 -5.78 2.13
CA ALA A 222 -11.71 -4.53 2.33
C ALA A 222 -13.20 -4.58 1.92
N PHE A 223 -13.68 -5.68 1.32
CA PHE A 223 -15.11 -5.84 1.03
C PHE A 223 -15.98 -6.03 2.27
N ASP A 224 -15.39 -6.46 3.38
CA ASP A 224 -16.11 -6.73 4.64
C ASP A 224 -16.31 -5.47 5.51
N THR A 225 -15.82 -4.32 5.04
CA THR A 225 -16.00 -3.04 5.74
C THR A 225 -17.42 -2.49 5.56
N THR A 226 -17.82 -1.60 6.47
CA THR A 226 -19.19 -1.04 6.43
C THR A 226 -19.41 -0.27 5.13
N TRP A 227 -18.49 0.63 4.77
CA TRP A 227 -18.55 1.45 3.55
C TRP A 227 -17.28 1.28 2.71
N PRO A 228 -17.18 0.24 1.86
CA PRO A 228 -15.96 -0.05 1.10
C PRO A 228 -15.51 1.10 0.19
N GLY A 229 -16.43 1.70 -0.58
CA GLY A 229 -16.09 2.77 -1.55
C GLY A 229 -15.50 4.01 -0.89
N PRO A 230 -16.22 4.67 0.03
CA PRO A 230 -15.68 5.78 0.81
C PRO A 230 -14.41 5.40 1.60
N GLY A 231 -14.33 4.17 2.12
CA GLY A 231 -13.14 3.66 2.80
C GLY A 231 -11.89 3.68 1.93
N PHE A 232 -11.98 3.13 0.71
CA PHE A 232 -10.89 3.16 -0.27
C PHE A 232 -10.53 4.59 -0.69
N PHE A 233 -11.52 5.48 -0.82
CA PHE A 233 -11.26 6.89 -1.13
C PHE A 233 -10.45 7.57 -0.04
N VAL A 234 -10.86 7.43 1.23
CA VAL A 234 -10.15 8.02 2.38
C VAL A 234 -8.74 7.45 2.49
N HIS A 235 -8.58 6.14 2.31
CA HIS A 235 -7.26 5.49 2.32
C HIS A 235 -6.36 5.98 1.19
N GLY A 236 -6.88 6.04 -0.05
CA GLY A 236 -6.14 6.54 -1.21
C GLY A 236 -5.77 8.02 -1.07
N LEU A 237 -6.64 8.85 -0.49
CA LEU A 237 -6.33 10.26 -0.21
C LEU A 237 -5.22 10.40 0.84
N PHE A 238 -5.28 9.60 1.91
CA PHE A 238 -4.22 9.56 2.92
C PHE A 238 -2.87 9.15 2.29
N ASN A 239 -2.85 8.02 1.57
CA ASN A 239 -1.64 7.50 0.93
C ASN A 239 -1.10 8.44 -0.14
N ALA A 240 -1.96 9.14 -0.90
CA ALA A 240 -1.51 10.10 -1.90
C ALA A 240 -0.61 11.19 -1.29
N VAL A 241 -1.00 11.74 -0.12
CA VAL A 241 -0.21 12.76 0.58
C VAL A 241 1.06 12.16 1.16
N VAL A 242 0.98 10.98 1.78
CA VAL A 242 2.14 10.29 2.38
C VAL A 242 3.17 9.92 1.32
N PHE A 243 2.75 9.36 0.19
CA PHE A 243 3.64 8.99 -0.91
C PHE A 243 4.24 10.21 -1.59
N ALA A 244 3.48 11.29 -1.81
CA ALA A 244 4.04 12.53 -2.34
C ALA A 244 5.10 13.13 -1.40
N ALA A 245 4.84 13.15 -0.08
CA ALA A 245 5.78 13.66 0.90
C ALA A 245 7.02 12.75 1.04
N GLY A 246 6.83 11.43 1.05
CA GLY A 246 7.91 10.44 1.06
C GLY A 246 8.78 10.54 -0.19
N ALA A 247 8.17 10.62 -1.37
CA ALA A 247 8.87 10.82 -2.63
C ALA A 247 9.70 12.11 -2.61
N ALA A 248 9.17 13.22 -2.08
CA ALA A 248 9.92 14.47 -1.95
C ALA A 248 11.20 14.28 -1.11
N VAL A 249 11.12 13.58 0.02
CA VAL A 249 12.29 13.28 0.88
C VAL A 249 13.29 12.38 0.16
N LEU A 250 12.83 11.31 -0.48
CA LEU A 250 13.70 10.38 -1.23
C LEU A 250 14.40 11.06 -2.40
N ILE A 251 13.68 11.86 -3.19
CA ILE A 251 14.23 12.63 -4.30
C ILE A 251 15.27 13.63 -3.79
N TYR A 252 14.98 14.33 -2.69
CA TYR A 252 15.94 15.27 -2.11
C TYR A 252 17.19 14.57 -1.60
N LEU A 253 17.05 13.43 -0.91
CA LEU A 253 18.19 12.61 -0.50
C LEU A 253 19.03 12.20 -1.70
N ALA A 254 18.42 11.65 -2.75
CA ALA A 254 19.13 11.26 -3.97
C ALA A 254 19.88 12.44 -4.62
N ARG A 255 19.20 13.59 -4.79
CA ARG A 255 19.81 14.80 -5.37
C ARG A 255 20.98 15.31 -4.51
N LEU A 256 20.79 15.41 -3.18
CA LEU A 256 21.81 15.89 -2.25
C LEU A 256 23.08 15.05 -2.33
N SER A 257 22.90 13.74 -2.35
CA SER A 257 24.02 12.81 -2.37
C SER A 257 24.76 12.84 -3.70
N LEU A 258 24.04 13.02 -4.82
CA LEU A 258 24.63 13.16 -6.16
C LEU A 258 25.48 14.44 -6.23
N VAL A 259 24.94 15.56 -5.75
CA VAL A 259 25.64 16.84 -5.70
C VAL A 259 26.89 16.76 -4.84
N ARG A 260 26.82 16.06 -3.69
CA ARG A 260 27.97 15.89 -2.78
C ARG A 260 28.94 14.80 -3.21
N ARG A 261 28.71 14.13 -4.35
CA ARG A 261 29.49 12.96 -4.82
C ARG A 261 29.74 11.95 -3.70
N ALA A 262 28.71 11.71 -2.90
CA ALA A 262 28.89 11.02 -1.65
C ALA A 262 29.12 9.53 -1.90
N TRP A 263 30.24 8.99 -1.42
CA TRP A 263 30.63 7.59 -1.66
C TRP A 263 29.55 6.58 -1.23
N TRP A 264 28.79 6.91 -0.18
CA TRP A 264 27.69 6.10 0.35
C TRP A 264 26.50 5.99 -0.61
N LEU A 265 26.44 6.79 -1.69
CA LEU A 265 25.48 6.55 -2.78
C LEU A 265 25.68 5.23 -3.47
N TRP A 266 26.93 4.83 -3.70
CA TRP A 266 27.21 3.59 -4.39
C TRP A 266 26.81 2.41 -3.53
N LEU A 267 27.05 2.49 -2.21
CA LEU A 267 26.55 1.52 -1.25
C LEU A 267 25.02 1.50 -1.20
N GLY A 268 24.37 2.67 -1.11
CA GLY A 268 22.92 2.76 -1.10
C GLY A 268 22.28 2.25 -2.39
N GLY A 269 22.89 2.53 -3.55
CA GLY A 269 22.46 2.05 -4.85
C GLY A 269 22.64 0.54 -4.99
N LEU A 270 23.75 -0.01 -4.51
CA LEU A 270 23.96 -1.46 -4.46
C LEU A 270 22.93 -2.14 -3.56
N LEU A 271 22.69 -1.59 -2.36
CA LEU A 271 21.68 -2.09 -1.44
C LEU A 271 20.27 -2.03 -2.03
N LEU A 272 19.92 -0.94 -2.73
CA LEU A 272 18.67 -0.83 -3.47
C LEU A 272 18.56 -1.91 -4.55
N LEU A 273 19.62 -2.12 -5.34
CA LEU A 273 19.60 -3.14 -6.39
C LEU A 273 19.42 -4.55 -5.82
N VAL A 274 20.02 -4.85 -4.67
CA VAL A 274 19.84 -6.15 -4.01
C VAL A 274 18.43 -6.29 -3.43
N SER A 275 17.87 -5.22 -2.86
CA SER A 275 16.52 -5.24 -2.26
C SER A 275 15.36 -5.28 -3.26
N LEU A 276 15.62 -5.20 -4.56
CA LEU A 276 14.60 -5.37 -5.59
C LEU A 276 14.11 -6.81 -5.74
N GLY A 277 14.94 -7.79 -5.36
CA GLY A 277 14.59 -9.20 -5.46
C GLY A 277 13.90 -9.69 -4.18
N PRO A 278 12.98 -10.66 -4.26
CA PRO A 278 12.26 -11.16 -3.09
C PRO A 278 13.20 -11.94 -2.14
N ALA A 279 13.41 -11.43 -0.92
CA ALA A 279 14.21 -12.12 0.11
C ALA A 279 13.67 -13.51 0.51
N GLY A 280 12.39 -13.77 0.23
CA GLY A 280 11.74 -15.06 0.45
C GLY A 280 11.89 -16.07 -0.69
N ALA A 281 12.66 -15.78 -1.74
CA ALA A 281 12.83 -16.70 -2.87
C ALA A 281 13.53 -18.01 -2.46
N HIS A 282 13.05 -19.15 -2.96
CA HIS A 282 13.62 -20.47 -2.68
C HIS A 282 14.51 -21.00 -3.79
N SER A 283 14.63 -20.26 -4.89
CA SER A 283 15.53 -20.56 -5.99
C SER A 283 16.10 -19.28 -6.61
N VAL A 284 17.26 -19.42 -7.27
CA VAL A 284 17.87 -18.32 -8.03
C VAL A 284 16.94 -17.83 -9.14
N ALA A 285 16.19 -18.75 -9.79
CA ALA A 285 15.23 -18.39 -10.82
C ALA A 285 14.08 -17.54 -10.26
N GLU A 286 13.48 -17.94 -9.14
CA GLU A 286 12.45 -17.16 -8.43
C GLU A 286 12.96 -15.78 -8.03
N PHE A 287 14.19 -15.71 -7.51
CA PHE A 287 14.82 -14.44 -7.17
C PHE A 287 15.02 -13.54 -8.40
N LEU A 288 15.55 -14.09 -9.51
CA LEU A 288 15.82 -13.33 -10.73
C LEU A 288 14.55 -12.83 -11.42
N VAL A 289 13.49 -13.64 -11.45
CA VAL A 289 12.19 -13.23 -12.00
C VAL A 289 11.62 -12.07 -11.17
N GLY A 290 11.59 -12.20 -9.84
CA GLY A 290 11.13 -11.14 -8.96
C GLY A 290 12.00 -9.88 -9.06
N TRP A 291 13.32 -10.03 -9.09
CA TRP A 291 14.27 -8.94 -9.24
C TRP A 291 14.09 -8.18 -10.57
N ALA A 292 13.89 -8.89 -11.68
CA ALA A 292 13.65 -8.29 -12.98
C ALA A 292 12.35 -7.47 -12.98
N MET A 293 11.28 -7.99 -12.37
CA MET A 293 10.02 -7.25 -12.22
C MET A 293 10.17 -6.02 -11.32
N GLY A 294 10.92 -6.14 -10.23
CA GLY A 294 11.28 -5.02 -9.35
C GLY A 294 12.07 -3.94 -10.10
N LEU A 295 13.08 -4.34 -10.88
CA LEU A 295 13.91 -3.42 -11.66
C LEU A 295 13.10 -2.69 -12.73
N VAL A 296 12.26 -3.39 -13.50
CA VAL A 296 11.39 -2.77 -14.51
C VAL A 296 10.47 -1.73 -13.86
N SER A 297 9.88 -2.08 -12.71
CA SER A 297 9.02 -1.16 -11.95
C SER A 297 9.79 0.06 -11.45
N LEU A 298 10.98 -0.13 -10.88
CA LEU A 298 11.83 0.97 -10.42
C LEU A 298 12.24 1.90 -11.57
N VAL A 299 12.70 1.34 -12.69
CA VAL A 299 13.12 2.11 -13.87
C VAL A 299 11.94 2.90 -14.44
N ALA A 300 10.75 2.30 -14.51
CA ALA A 300 9.55 2.99 -14.96
C ALA A 300 9.18 4.16 -14.03
N VAL A 301 9.13 3.92 -12.71
CA VAL A 301 8.79 4.97 -11.73
C VAL A 301 9.83 6.09 -11.76
N VAL A 302 11.12 5.77 -11.69
CA VAL A 302 12.21 6.77 -11.73
C VAL A 302 12.19 7.54 -13.05
N GLY A 303 11.99 6.86 -14.17
CA GLY A 303 11.89 7.47 -15.50
C GLY A 303 10.71 8.44 -15.61
N ILE A 304 9.54 8.06 -15.11
CA ILE A 304 8.34 8.91 -15.11
C ILE A 304 8.51 10.11 -14.18
N VAL A 305 9.08 9.89 -12.99
CA VAL A 305 9.36 10.95 -12.02
C VAL A 305 10.34 11.97 -12.61
N TYR A 306 11.42 11.50 -13.22
CA TYR A 306 12.45 12.34 -13.84
C TYR A 306 11.93 13.09 -15.07
N ALA A 307 11.22 12.41 -15.99
CA ALA A 307 10.80 13.00 -17.25
C ALA A 307 9.56 13.89 -17.11
N PHE A 308 8.56 13.46 -16.33
CA PHE A 308 7.23 14.08 -16.29
C PHE A 308 6.88 14.75 -14.96
N PHE A 309 7.13 14.13 -13.81
CA PHE A 309 6.67 14.69 -12.53
C PHE A 309 7.52 15.89 -12.09
N ARG A 310 8.84 15.80 -12.24
CA ARG A 310 9.79 16.89 -11.93
C ARG A 310 9.49 17.52 -10.57
N ASP A 311 9.39 18.84 -10.50
CA ASP A 311 9.06 19.60 -9.28
C ASP A 311 7.54 19.92 -9.18
N ASN A 312 6.71 19.23 -9.96
CA ASN A 312 5.26 19.46 -10.00
C ASN A 312 4.52 18.60 -8.95
N VAL A 313 4.17 19.22 -7.82
CA VAL A 313 3.50 18.54 -6.70
C VAL A 313 2.12 17.98 -7.07
N LEU A 314 1.39 18.59 -8.00
CA LEU A 314 0.10 18.07 -8.45
C LEU A 314 0.25 16.71 -9.14
N ALA A 315 1.35 16.48 -9.87
CA ALA A 315 1.60 15.21 -10.53
C ALA A 315 1.72 14.07 -9.51
N TYR A 316 2.50 14.26 -8.45
CA TYR A 316 2.67 13.25 -7.39
C TYR A 316 1.36 12.93 -6.69
N LEU A 317 0.59 13.95 -6.30
CA LEU A 317 -0.67 13.74 -5.59
C LEU A 317 -1.74 13.11 -6.46
N ALA A 318 -1.92 13.60 -7.70
CA ALA A 318 -2.93 13.07 -8.61
C ALA A 318 -2.60 11.63 -9.01
N ALA A 319 -1.33 11.34 -9.32
CA ALA A 319 -0.90 10.00 -9.70
C ALA A 319 -1.01 9.02 -8.53
N ALA A 320 -0.51 9.38 -7.34
CA ALA A 320 -0.62 8.53 -6.18
C ALA A 320 -2.08 8.22 -5.83
N LEU A 321 -2.97 9.23 -5.86
CA LEU A 321 -4.40 9.00 -5.63
C LEU A 321 -5.02 8.06 -6.68
N CYS A 322 -4.70 8.24 -7.96
CA CYS A 322 -5.27 7.40 -9.01
C CYS A 322 -4.74 5.97 -8.96
N LEU A 323 -3.45 5.78 -8.66
CA LEU A 323 -2.85 4.45 -8.54
C LEU A 323 -3.46 3.68 -7.35
N GLU A 324 -3.66 4.34 -6.22
CA GLU A 324 -4.29 3.75 -5.02
C GLU A 324 -5.75 3.35 -5.26
N VAL A 325 -6.48 4.11 -6.07
CA VAL A 325 -7.92 3.90 -6.30
C VAL A 325 -8.21 2.99 -7.50
N ALA A 326 -7.27 2.81 -8.43
CA ALA A 326 -7.49 2.09 -9.68
C ALA A 326 -7.95 0.63 -9.47
N GLU A 327 -7.22 -0.15 -8.67
CA GLU A 327 -7.57 -1.55 -8.40
C GLU A 327 -8.90 -1.67 -7.61
N PRO A 328 -9.12 -0.92 -6.51
CA PRO A 328 -10.41 -0.94 -5.81
C PRO A 328 -11.62 -0.57 -6.67
N VAL A 329 -11.49 0.36 -7.63
CA VAL A 329 -12.58 0.72 -8.55
C VAL A 329 -12.96 -0.48 -9.41
N VAL A 330 -11.97 -1.15 -10.01
CA VAL A 330 -12.22 -2.35 -10.83
C VAL A 330 -12.80 -3.47 -9.96
N ALA A 331 -12.24 -3.67 -8.78
CA ALA A 331 -12.68 -4.69 -7.83
C ALA A 331 -14.15 -4.50 -7.42
N LEU A 332 -14.57 -3.28 -7.08
CA LEU A 332 -15.95 -2.98 -6.66
C LEU A 332 -16.96 -3.03 -7.80
N LEU A 333 -16.60 -2.50 -8.98
CA LEU A 333 -17.50 -2.44 -10.13
C LEU A 333 -17.71 -3.79 -10.81
N SER A 334 -16.74 -4.71 -10.69
CA SER A 334 -16.83 -6.07 -11.23
C SER A 334 -17.69 -7.01 -10.40
N GLN A 335 -18.06 -6.64 -9.17
CA GLN A 335 -18.89 -7.49 -8.31
C GLN A 335 -20.35 -7.52 -8.78
N PRO A 336 -21.01 -8.70 -8.82
CA PRO A 336 -22.43 -8.81 -9.17
C PRO A 336 -23.38 -8.01 -8.25
N PRO A 337 -23.23 -8.03 -6.90
CA PRO A 337 -24.12 -7.31 -6.01
C PRO A 337 -24.15 -5.79 -6.25
N ALA A 338 -25.35 -5.21 -6.26
CA ALA A 338 -25.54 -3.77 -6.46
C ALA A 338 -24.85 -2.91 -5.38
N PHE A 339 -24.75 -3.41 -4.15
CA PHE A 339 -24.07 -2.74 -3.04
C PHE A 339 -22.62 -2.35 -3.38
N PHE A 340 -21.85 -3.28 -3.94
CA PHE A 340 -20.46 -3.04 -4.32
C PHE A 340 -20.36 -2.10 -5.53
N ARG A 341 -21.25 -2.25 -6.51
CA ARG A 341 -21.28 -1.34 -7.68
C ARG A 341 -21.58 0.11 -7.27
N TRP A 342 -22.54 0.33 -6.37
CA TRP A 342 -22.81 1.67 -5.82
C TRP A 342 -21.60 2.23 -5.08
N ASN A 343 -20.92 1.43 -4.26
CA ASN A 343 -19.67 1.83 -3.62
C ASN A 343 -18.57 2.16 -4.64
N GLY A 344 -18.45 1.40 -5.73
CA GLY A 344 -17.54 1.69 -6.83
C GLY A 344 -17.87 3.01 -7.53
N THR A 345 -19.15 3.29 -7.79
CA THR A 345 -19.56 4.59 -8.36
C THR A 345 -19.29 5.77 -7.43
N ALA A 346 -19.50 5.59 -6.12
CA ALA A 346 -19.19 6.61 -5.12
C ALA A 346 -17.68 6.90 -5.07
N LEU A 347 -16.84 5.85 -5.10
CA LEU A 347 -15.40 5.97 -5.17
C LEU A 347 -14.93 6.75 -6.41
N VAL A 348 -15.48 6.44 -7.58
CA VAL A 348 -15.19 7.18 -8.83
C VAL A 348 -15.62 8.64 -8.71
N ALA A 349 -16.82 8.91 -8.20
CA ALA A 349 -17.33 10.28 -8.05
C ALA A 349 -16.47 11.12 -7.09
N LEU A 350 -16.11 10.58 -5.93
CA LEU A 350 -15.26 11.25 -4.95
C LEU A 350 -13.86 11.55 -5.51
N THR A 351 -13.25 10.58 -6.19
CA THR A 351 -11.95 10.78 -6.84
C THR A 351 -12.03 11.81 -7.97
N ALA A 352 -13.10 11.80 -8.77
CA ALA A 352 -13.31 12.79 -9.83
C ALA A 352 -13.45 14.22 -9.27
N VAL A 353 -14.07 14.40 -8.11
CA VAL A 353 -14.14 15.71 -7.43
C VAL A 353 -12.75 16.21 -7.04
N VAL A 354 -11.92 15.34 -6.45
CA VAL A 354 -10.54 15.72 -6.06
C VAL A 354 -9.68 16.02 -7.28
N LEU A 355 -9.72 15.17 -8.31
CA LEU A 355 -9.00 15.42 -9.57
C LEU A 355 -9.50 16.69 -10.26
N GLY A 356 -10.81 16.95 -10.20
CA GLY A 356 -11.42 18.18 -10.69
C GLY A 356 -10.84 19.40 -9.98
N TRP A 357 -10.75 19.37 -8.65
CA TRP A 357 -10.14 20.45 -7.88
C TRP A 357 -8.63 20.63 -8.16
N LEU A 358 -7.91 19.53 -8.39
CA LEU A 358 -6.46 19.55 -8.68
C LEU A 358 -6.17 20.07 -10.11
N LEU A 359 -6.97 19.69 -11.10
CA LEU A 359 -6.62 19.86 -12.52
C LEU A 359 -7.51 20.87 -13.28
N LEU A 360 -8.75 21.10 -12.84
CA LEU A 360 -9.66 22.04 -13.52
C LEU A 360 -9.37 23.49 -13.12
N PRO A 361 -9.56 24.45 -14.03
CA PRO A 361 -9.47 25.87 -13.69
C PRO A 361 -10.59 26.25 -12.72
N THR A 362 -10.22 26.68 -11.52
CA THR A 362 -11.16 27.41 -10.65
C THR A 362 -11.43 28.77 -11.28
N ARG A 363 -12.69 29.05 -11.64
CA ARG A 363 -13.12 30.38 -12.08
C ARG A 363 -12.83 31.36 -10.94
N GLN A 364 -11.83 32.23 -11.10
CA GLN A 364 -11.76 33.42 -10.26
C GLN A 364 -12.91 34.32 -10.70
N SER A 365 -13.84 34.61 -9.78
CA SER A 365 -14.65 35.81 -9.87
C SER A 365 -13.69 36.98 -10.00
N GLN A 366 -13.69 37.63 -11.15
CA GLN A 366 -13.07 38.94 -11.32
C GLN A 366 -13.82 39.88 -10.36
N THR A 367 -13.33 40.04 -9.13
CA THR A 367 -13.64 41.26 -8.38
C THR A 367 -12.76 42.34 -9.00
N SER A 368 -13.34 42.97 -10.01
CA SER A 368 -12.89 44.24 -10.56
C SER A 368 -12.89 45.32 -9.48
N SER A 369 -11.95 46.27 -9.66
CA SER A 369 -11.69 47.53 -8.94
C SER A 369 -11.02 47.43 -7.58
#